data_AF-A0A7V5WP01-F1
#
_entry.id   AF-A0A7V5WP01-F1
#
_cell.length_a   1.000
_cell.length_b   1.000
_cell.length_c   1.000
_cell.angle_alpha   90.00
_cell.angle_beta   90.00
_cell.angle_gamma   90.00
#
_symmetry.space_group_name_H-M   'P 1'
#
loop_
_entity.id
_entity.type
_entity.pdbx_description
1 polymer ?
#
loop_
_entity_poly.entity_id
_entity_poly.type
_entity_poly.pdbx_seq_one_letter_code
_entity_poly.pdbx_strand_id
1 'polypeptide(L)'
;MLTIILIIILALVFFSYAAIPLLVPNQADPLPNYQDPIKKELSEERDALLRAIKEIDNRDDLSEERRNELKRRYESKTAKVLRSLDEYSNKAPKE
;
A
#
# COMPACT_ATOMS: atom_id res chain seq x y z
N MET A 1 20.17 -38.39 -36.14
CA MET A 1 18.72 -38.35 -35.88
C MET A 1 18.40 -38.49 -34.39
N LEU A 2 18.75 -39.61 -33.73
CA LEU A 2 18.50 -39.81 -32.29
C LEU A 2 19.06 -38.69 -31.40
N THR A 3 20.29 -38.25 -31.66
CA THR A 3 20.94 -37.15 -30.93
C THR A 3 20.21 -35.82 -31.07
N ILE A 4 19.75 -35.49 -32.28
CA ILE A 4 18.97 -34.27 -32.57
C ILE A 4 17.63 -34.30 -31.82
N ILE A 5 16.95 -35.44 -31.82
CA ILE A 5 15.70 -35.64 -31.08
C ILE A 5 15.93 -35.42 -29.58
N LEU A 6 17.04 -35.95 -29.04
CA LEU A 6 17.37 -35.81 -27.62
C LEU A 6 17.67 -34.35 -27.24
N ILE A 7 18.36 -33.60 -28.12
CA ILE A 7 18.61 -32.16 -27.95
C ILE A 7 17.29 -31.37 -27.96
N ILE A 8 16.37 -31.69 -28.86
CA ILE A 8 15.06 -31.02 -28.95
C ILE A 8 14.24 -31.27 -27.67
N ILE A 9 14.20 -32.52 -27.19
CA ILE A 9 13.50 -32.88 -25.95
C ILE A 9 14.10 -32.12 -24.77
N LEU A 10 15.43 -32.09 -24.65
CA LEU A 10 16.11 -31.37 -23.57
C LEU A 10 15.81 -29.86 -23.63
N ALA A 11 15.82 -29.27 -24.83
CA ALA A 11 15.50 -27.87 -25.03
C ALA A 11 14.04 -27.56 -24.62
N LEU A 12 13.09 -28.44 -24.95
CA LEU A 12 11.70 -28.27 -24.54
C LEU A 12 11.54 -28.35 -23.02
N VAL A 13 12.23 -29.27 -22.34
CA VAL A 13 12.20 -29.37 -20.87
C VAL A 13 12.76 -28.08 -20.23
N PHE A 14 13.90 -27.59 -20.70
CA PHE A 14 14.49 -26.34 -20.20
C PHE A 14 13.58 -25.13 -20.44
N PHE A 15 12.98 -25.04 -21.62
CA PHE A 15 12.06 -23.97 -21.96
C PHE A 15 10.81 -23.99 -21.07
N SER A 16 10.20 -25.16 -20.89
CA SER A 16 9.05 -25.33 -19.99
C SER A 16 9.40 -24.98 -18.54
N TYR A 17 10.59 -25.36 -18.06
CA TYR A 17 11.06 -25.00 -16.72
C TYR A 17 11.23 -23.48 -16.56
N ALA A 18 11.85 -22.82 -17.53
CA ALA A 18 12.04 -21.36 -17.53
C ALA A 18 10.71 -20.59 -17.64
N ALA A 19 9.65 -21.20 -18.19
CA ALA A 19 8.34 -20.59 -18.32
C ALA A 19 7.46 -20.70 -17.05
N ILE A 20 7.83 -21.50 -16.04
CA ILE A 20 7.06 -21.65 -14.79
C ILE A 20 6.74 -20.29 -14.12
N PRO A 21 7.67 -19.33 -13.98
CA PRO A 21 7.39 -18.04 -13.35
C PRO A 21 6.34 -17.20 -14.10
N LEU A 22 6.22 -17.37 -15.42
CA LEU A 22 5.23 -16.66 -16.24
C LEU A 22 3.81 -17.23 -16.05
N LEU A 23 3.71 -18.52 -15.72
CA LEU A 23 2.45 -19.22 -15.49
C LEU A 23 1.94 -19.08 -14.06
N VAL A 24 2.84 -18.82 -13.09
CA VAL A 24 2.53 -18.71 -11.66
C VAL A 24 3.11 -17.40 -11.10
N PRO A 25 2.48 -16.24 -11.39
CA PRO A 25 2.99 -14.93 -10.98
C PRO A 25 3.05 -14.74 -9.45
N ASN A 26 2.35 -15.59 -8.69
CA ASN A 26 2.22 -15.50 -7.24
C ASN A 26 3.32 -16.27 -6.46
N GLN A 27 4.30 -16.88 -7.14
CA GLN A 27 5.46 -17.55 -6.52
C GLN A 27 6.75 -16.72 -6.59
N ALA A 28 6.75 -15.60 -7.32
CA ALA A 28 7.82 -14.63 -7.21
C ALA A 28 7.70 -13.95 -5.85
N ASP A 29 8.81 -13.88 -5.11
CA ASP A 29 8.93 -13.06 -3.91
C ASP A 29 8.36 -11.66 -4.23
N PRO A 30 7.35 -11.16 -3.50
CA PRO A 30 6.79 -9.85 -3.80
C PRO A 30 7.93 -8.85 -3.86
N LEU A 31 8.01 -8.13 -4.99
CA LEU A 31 9.00 -7.07 -5.14
C LEU A 31 8.95 -6.17 -3.90
N PRO A 32 10.10 -5.75 -3.36
CA PRO A 32 10.12 -4.83 -2.23
C PRO A 32 9.25 -3.65 -2.59
N ASN A 33 8.18 -3.47 -1.81
CA ASN A 33 7.22 -2.41 -2.04
C ASN A 33 7.94 -1.09 -1.74
N TYR A 34 8.45 -0.44 -2.79
CA TYR A 34 9.00 0.90 -2.77
C TYR A 34 7.87 1.93 -2.59
N GLN A 35 7.04 1.72 -1.57
CA GLN A 35 6.22 2.80 -1.07
C GLN A 35 7.15 3.80 -0.41
N ASP A 36 7.06 5.01 -0.90
CA ASP A 36 7.75 6.15 -0.33
C ASP A 36 7.51 6.20 1.19
N PRO A 37 8.58 6.12 2.02
CA PRO A 37 8.43 6.04 3.48
C PRO A 37 7.68 7.25 4.04
N ILE A 38 7.85 8.42 3.43
CA ILE A 38 7.18 9.66 3.85
C ILE A 38 5.69 9.54 3.56
N LYS A 39 5.33 9.13 2.33
CA LYS A 39 3.91 8.95 1.95
C LYS A 39 3.22 7.90 2.84
N LYS A 40 3.94 6.83 3.18
CA LYS A 40 3.46 5.77 4.06
C LYS A 40 3.20 6.30 5.47
N GLU A 41 4.15 7.00 6.07
CA GLU A 41 4.02 7.61 7.40
C GLU A 41 2.83 8.57 7.46
N LEU A 42 2.70 9.47 6.46
CA LEU A 42 1.56 10.39 6.40
C LEU A 42 0.21 9.67 6.22
N SER A 43 0.19 8.57 5.46
CA SER A 43 -1.03 7.77 5.26
C SER A 43 -1.44 7.06 6.54
N GLU A 44 -0.48 6.50 7.28
CA GLU A 44 -0.71 5.86 8.57
C GLU A 44 -1.19 6.88 9.61
N GLU A 45 -0.60 8.09 9.65
CA GLU A 45 -1.05 9.15 10.54
C GLU A 45 -2.49 9.58 10.22
N ARG A 46 -2.83 9.77 8.93
CA ARG A 46 -4.21 10.07 8.50
C ARG A 46 -5.18 9.00 8.99
N ASP A 47 -4.86 7.73 8.78
CA ASP A 47 -5.75 6.62 9.14
C ASP A 47 -5.94 6.50 10.65
N ALA A 48 -4.89 6.77 11.44
CA ALA A 48 -4.98 6.84 12.89
C ALA A 48 -5.89 7.99 13.36
N LEU A 49 -5.79 9.17 12.74
CA LEU A 49 -6.63 10.33 13.08
C LEU A 49 -8.10 10.11 12.72
N LEU A 50 -8.39 9.54 11.54
CA LEU A 50 -9.75 9.21 11.13
C LEU A 50 -10.37 8.15 12.05
N ARG A 51 -9.58 7.16 12.48
CA ARG A 51 -10.03 6.17 13.46
C ARG A 51 -10.34 6.81 14.81
N ALA A 52 -9.50 7.74 15.28
CA ALA A 52 -9.73 8.44 16.53
C ALA A 52 -11.01 9.29 16.49
N ILE A 53 -11.29 9.97 15.37
CA ILE A 53 -12.56 10.72 15.19
C ILE A 53 -13.76 9.78 15.26
N LYS A 54 -13.71 8.64 14.56
CA LYS A 54 -14.78 7.64 14.58
C LYS A 54 -15.01 7.07 15.98
N GLU A 55 -13.92 6.84 16.72
CA GLU A 55 -14.00 6.35 18.10
C GLU A 55 -14.66 7.39 19.02
N ILE A 56 -14.30 8.67 18.89
CA ILE A 56 -14.91 9.76 19.68
C ILE A 56 -16.41 9.87 19.39
N ASP A 57 -16.83 9.70 18.13
CA ASP A 57 -18.25 9.72 17.75
C ASP A 57 -19.05 8.60 18.43
N ASN A 58 -18.42 7.46 18.73
CA ASN A 58 -19.05 6.31 19.39
C ASN A 58 -18.92 6.35 20.93
N ARG A 59 -18.25 7.36 21.51
CA ARG A 59 -18.02 7.45 22.95
C ARG A 59 -19.22 8.09 23.66
N ASP A 60 -20.02 7.25 24.30
CA ASP A 60 -21.16 7.68 25.12
C ASP A 60 -20.76 8.21 26.50
N ASP A 61 -19.52 7.99 26.92
CA ASP A 61 -19.00 8.41 28.23
C ASP A 61 -18.62 9.90 28.30
N LEU A 62 -18.61 10.60 27.17
CA LEU A 62 -18.30 12.03 27.07
C LEU A 62 -19.57 12.87 26.87
N SER A 63 -19.53 14.13 27.32
CA SER A 63 -20.57 15.09 26.94
C SER A 63 -20.44 15.46 25.46
N GLU A 64 -21.55 15.84 24.81
CA GLU A 64 -21.56 16.27 23.41
C GLU A 64 -20.57 17.42 23.14
N GLU A 65 -20.52 18.38 24.06
CA GLU A 65 -19.63 19.54 23.95
C GLU A 65 -18.15 19.10 23.95
N ARG A 66 -17.79 18.15 24.81
CA ARG A 66 -16.43 17.62 24.89
C ARG A 66 -16.06 16.75 23.68
N ARG A 67 -17.01 15.95 23.17
CA ARG A 67 -16.83 15.19 21.92
C ARG A 67 -16.56 16.13 20.74
N ASN A 68 -17.38 17.17 20.60
CA ASN A 68 -17.27 18.14 19.52
C ASN A 68 -15.94 18.91 19.58
N GLU A 69 -15.48 19.29 20.77
CA GLU A 69 -14.18 19.93 20.95
C GLU A 69 -13.03 19.01 20.51
N LEU A 70 -13.03 17.76 20.98
CA LEU A 70 -12.00 16.78 20.60
C LEU A 70 -12.03 16.52 19.09
N LYS A 71 -13.22 16.32 18.52
CA LYS A 71 -13.42 16.10 17.09
C LYS A 71 -12.82 17.23 16.26
N ARG A 72 -13.13 18.51 16.58
CA ARG A 72 -12.53 19.66 15.87
C ARG A 72 -11.01 19.67 15.90
N ARG A 73 -10.40 19.29 17.04
CA ARG A 73 -8.94 19.22 17.16
C ARG A 73 -8.36 18.13 16.24
N TYR A 74 -8.97 16.94 16.24
CA TYR A 74 -8.54 15.85 15.36
C TYR A 74 -8.81 16.14 13.88
N GLU A 75 -9.93 16.77 13.54
CA GLU A 75 -10.26 17.22 12.18
C GLU A 75 -9.23 18.25 11.68
N SER A 76 -8.87 19.23 12.50
CA SER A 76 -7.83 20.21 12.15
C SER A 76 -6.48 19.53 11.89
N LYS A 77 -6.12 18.53 12.72
CA LYS A 77 -4.89 17.77 12.51
C LYS A 77 -4.96 16.92 11.22
N THR A 78 -6.10 16.28 10.97
CA THR A 78 -6.35 15.49 9.76
C THR A 78 -6.23 16.35 8.50
N ALA A 79 -6.80 17.55 8.50
CA ALA A 79 -6.72 18.49 7.39
C ALA A 79 -5.26 18.89 7.07
N LYS A 80 -4.41 19.04 8.08
CA LYS A 80 -2.97 19.32 7.88
C LYS A 80 -2.27 18.13 7.22
N VAL A 81 -2.50 16.91 7.70
CA VAL A 81 -1.90 15.69 7.13
C VAL A 81 -2.35 15.46 5.69
N LEU A 82 -3.65 15.67 5.39
CA LEU A 82 -4.18 15.60 4.02
C LEU A 82 -3.52 16.63 3.10
N ARG A 83 -3.34 17.86 3.56
CA ARG A 83 -2.62 18.88 2.79
C ARG A 83 -1.17 18.47 2.51
N SER A 84 -0.48 17.91 3.50
CA SER A 84 0.88 17.42 3.32
C SER A 84 0.94 16.23 2.34
N LEU A 85 -0.05 15.34 2.35
CA LEU A 85 -0.20 14.27 1.34
C LEU A 85 -0.42 14.83 -0.07
N ASP A 86 -1.27 15.85 -0.22
CA ASP A 86 -1.52 16.50 -1.51
C ASP A 86 -0.27 17.22 -2.02
N GLU A 87 0.45 17.93 -1.15
CA GLU A 87 1.73 18.56 -1.48
C GLU A 87 2.77 17.50 -1.89
N TYR A 88 2.77 16.35 -1.22
CA TYR A 88 3.63 15.22 -1.59
C TYR A 88 3.27 14.67 -2.97
N SER A 89 1.99 14.42 -3.21
CA SER A 89 1.48 13.88 -4.46
C SER A 89 1.68 14.83 -5.64
N ASN A 90 1.66 16.15 -5.41
CA ASN A 90 1.90 17.16 -6.44
C ASN A 90 3.40 17.38 -6.72
N LYS A 91 4.28 17.11 -5.74
CA LYS A 91 5.75 17.19 -5.90
C LYS A 91 6.35 15.93 -6.50
N ALA A 92 5.70 14.77 -6.31
CA ALA A 92 6.13 13.54 -6.95
C ALA A 92 6.08 13.71 -8.49
N PRO A 93 7.14 13.39 -9.24
CA PRO A 93 7.07 13.38 -10.69
C PRO A 93 5.96 12.41 -11.09
N LYS A 94 5.07 12.85 -11.99
CA LYS A 94 4.17 11.93 -12.69
C LYS A 94 5.08 11.03 -13.54
N GLU A 95 5.25 9.79 -13.11
CA GLU A 95 5.81 8.73 -13.96
C GLU A 95 4.97 8.55 -15.23
#